data_AF-A0A5N7XHA8-F1
#
_entry.id   AF-A0A5N7XHA8-F1
#
_cell.length_a   1.000
_cell.length_b   1.000
_cell.length_c   1.000
_cell.angle_alpha   90.00
_cell.angle_beta   90.00
_cell.angle_gamma   90.00
#
_symmetry.space_group_name_H-M   'P 1'
#
loop_
_entity.id
_entity.type
_entity.pdbx_description
1 polymer ?
#
loop_
_entity_poly.entity_id
_entity_poly.type
_entity_poly.pdbx_seq_one_letter_code
_entity_poly.pdbx_strand_id
1 'polypeptide(L)'
;MKLYSFFRSGTSHRLRIALNLKGLTPDYLHVDLRVDEQAEAPFKRINPQGLVPALTLDSGETLIQSPAIIEWLEERYPTPALLPADPEARAHVRALAAIVGCDVHPINNRRILQTLRQQFGADEAAINAWCTTWITAGFDAIEALLARDGTRGSFCFGKAPGLADVYLIPQLESARRFGVDLARWPLISAVDAACSALPAFAQAAPLAQPDAPQ
;
A
#
# COMPACT_ATOMS: atom_id res chain seq x y z
N MET A 1 16.26 0.13 -12.83
CA MET A 1 15.82 0.36 -11.43
C MET A 1 15.76 -0.97 -10.68
N LYS A 2 16.06 -0.99 -9.37
CA LYS A 2 15.99 -2.16 -8.49
C LYS A 2 14.99 -1.93 -7.36
N LEU A 3 14.01 -2.81 -7.21
CA LEU A 3 12.98 -2.75 -6.18
C LEU A 3 13.30 -3.73 -5.05
N TYR A 4 13.62 -3.21 -3.87
CA TYR A 4 13.71 -3.99 -2.65
C TYR A 4 12.31 -4.14 -2.04
N SER A 5 11.85 -5.38 -1.91
CA SER A 5 10.44 -5.68 -1.66
C SER A 5 10.27 -6.89 -0.73
N PHE A 6 9.07 -7.04 -0.20
CA PHE A 6 8.62 -8.26 0.44
C PHE A 6 7.20 -8.57 -0.03
N PHE A 7 6.92 -9.84 -0.37
CA PHE A 7 5.65 -10.23 -1.01
C PHE A 7 4.42 -9.73 -0.22
N ARG A 8 4.44 -9.89 1.10
CA ARG A 8 3.32 -9.57 2.01
C ARG A 8 3.40 -8.17 2.64
N SER A 9 4.34 -7.33 2.23
CA SER A 9 4.43 -5.94 2.70
C SER A 9 3.40 -5.07 1.99
N GLY A 10 2.51 -4.40 2.75
CA GLY A 10 1.48 -3.52 2.18
C GLY A 10 2.04 -2.31 1.44
N THR A 11 3.09 -1.67 1.96
CA THR A 11 3.78 -0.56 1.29
C THR A 11 4.55 -1.01 0.05
N SER A 12 5.05 -2.26 0.04
CA SER A 12 5.69 -2.83 -1.14
C SER A 12 4.67 -3.17 -2.21
N HIS A 13 3.53 -3.77 -1.82
CA HIS A 13 2.41 -4.05 -2.70
C HIS A 13 1.90 -2.77 -3.38
N ARG A 14 1.70 -1.70 -2.61
CA ARG A 14 1.38 -0.37 -3.12
C ARG A 14 2.33 0.08 -4.23
N LEU A 15 3.63 0.00 -4.00
CA LEU A 15 4.62 0.44 -4.99
C LEU A 15 4.62 -0.46 -6.23
N ARG A 16 4.45 -1.78 -6.07
CA ARG A 16 4.30 -2.70 -7.22
C ARG A 16 3.11 -2.33 -8.10
N ILE A 17 1.95 -2.02 -7.51
CA ILE A 17 0.78 -1.56 -8.27
C ILE A 17 1.12 -0.28 -9.06
N ALA A 18 1.71 0.72 -8.39
CA ALA A 18 2.06 1.99 -9.05
C ALA A 18 3.04 1.81 -10.22
N LEU A 19 4.05 0.95 -10.05
CA LEU A 19 5.01 0.60 -11.10
C LEU A 19 4.31 -0.11 -12.27
N ASN A 20 3.47 -1.11 -11.97
CA ASN A 20 2.75 -1.87 -12.99
C ASN A 20 1.77 -0.98 -13.78
N LEU A 21 1.04 -0.10 -13.11
CA LEU A 21 0.15 0.87 -13.77
C LEU A 21 0.93 1.78 -14.72
N LYS A 22 2.17 2.13 -14.36
CA LYS A 22 3.07 2.93 -15.21
C LYS A 22 3.83 2.13 -16.26
N GLY A 23 3.61 0.81 -16.33
CA GLY A 23 4.34 -0.07 -17.25
C GLY A 23 5.83 -0.21 -16.94
N LEU A 24 6.22 -0.04 -15.67
CA LEU A 24 7.62 -0.09 -15.22
C LEU A 24 7.92 -1.43 -14.56
N THR A 25 8.99 -2.10 -15.00
CA THR A 25 9.40 -3.44 -14.53
C THR A 25 10.81 -3.40 -13.93
N PRO A 26 10.98 -2.91 -12.68
CA PRO A 26 12.28 -2.94 -12.02
C PRO A 26 12.71 -4.37 -11.65
N ASP A 27 14.01 -4.56 -11.45
CA ASP A 27 14.55 -5.82 -10.93
C ASP A 27 14.04 -6.03 -9.49
N TYR A 28 13.30 -7.12 -9.25
CA TYR A 28 12.77 -7.45 -7.95
C TYR A 28 13.83 -8.10 -7.05
N LEU A 29 14.15 -7.46 -5.94
CA LEU A 29 15.06 -7.96 -4.92
C LEU A 29 14.28 -8.22 -3.63
N HIS A 30 14.24 -9.47 -3.19
CA HIS A 30 13.54 -9.83 -1.97
C HIS A 30 14.32 -9.40 -0.73
N VAL A 31 13.59 -8.99 0.31
CA VAL A 31 14.08 -8.77 1.66
C VAL A 31 13.13 -9.50 2.60
N ASP A 32 13.58 -10.60 3.18
CA ASP A 32 12.73 -11.49 3.96
C ASP A 32 12.45 -10.92 5.35
N LEU A 33 11.27 -10.32 5.48
CA LEU A 33 10.82 -9.77 6.75
C LEU A 33 10.50 -10.87 7.78
N ARG A 34 10.43 -12.16 7.44
CA ARG A 34 10.16 -13.23 8.42
C ARG A 34 11.36 -13.48 9.33
N VAL A 35 12.56 -13.23 8.81
CA VAL A 35 13.85 -13.43 9.50
C VAL A 35 14.56 -12.10 9.81
N ASP A 36 13.84 -10.98 9.68
CA ASP A 36 14.33 -9.65 10.02
C ASP A 36 15.52 -9.14 9.17
N GLU A 37 15.66 -9.59 7.92
CA GLU A 37 16.71 -9.11 7.00
C GLU A 37 16.76 -7.58 6.87
N GLN A 38 15.61 -6.92 6.97
CA GLN A 38 15.53 -5.45 6.90
C GLN A 38 16.22 -4.74 8.08
N ALA A 39 16.43 -5.44 9.20
CA ALA A 39 17.09 -4.90 10.38
C ALA A 39 18.61 -5.07 10.33
N GLU A 40 19.13 -5.90 9.42
CA GLU A 40 20.54 -6.23 9.30
C GLU A 40 21.36 -5.13 8.59
N ALA A 41 22.66 -5.14 8.84
CA ALA A 41 23.59 -4.16 8.28
C ALA A 41 23.57 -4.08 6.74
N PRO A 42 23.46 -5.18 5.97
CA PRO A 42 23.37 -5.11 4.51
C PRO A 42 22.19 -4.27 4.00
N PHE A 43 20.98 -4.51 4.50
CA PHE A 43 19.81 -3.73 4.07
C PHE A 43 19.81 -2.32 4.65
N LYS A 44 20.28 -2.12 5.89
CA LYS A 44 20.39 -0.78 6.49
C LYS A 44 21.35 0.17 5.75
N ARG A 45 22.34 -0.37 5.03
CA ARG A 45 23.18 0.45 4.12
C ARG A 45 22.41 0.97 2.91
N ILE A 46 21.35 0.28 2.49
CA ILE A 46 20.47 0.67 1.39
C ILE A 46 19.38 1.63 1.90
N ASN A 47 18.66 1.23 2.94
CA ASN A 47 17.66 2.06 3.61
C ASN A 47 17.94 2.10 5.12
N PRO A 48 18.50 3.21 5.66
CA PRO A 48 18.79 3.35 7.08
C PRO A 48 17.56 3.19 7.99
N GLN A 49 16.35 3.43 7.47
CA GLN A 49 15.11 3.23 8.22
C GLN A 49 14.78 1.74 8.44
N GLY A 50 15.41 0.83 7.68
CA GLY A 50 15.19 -0.60 7.77
C GLY A 50 13.76 -1.02 7.39
N LEU A 51 13.14 -0.31 6.44
CA LEU A 51 11.79 -0.63 5.96
C LEU A 51 11.79 -0.91 4.45
N VAL A 52 10.87 -1.76 4.01
CA VAL A 52 10.54 -1.93 2.59
C VAL A 52 9.25 -1.16 2.24
N PRO A 53 9.11 -0.67 1.00
CA PRO A 53 10.03 -0.83 -0.12
C PRO A 53 11.15 0.21 -0.11
N ALA A 54 12.21 -0.09 -0.86
CA ALA A 54 13.20 0.89 -1.34
C ALA A 54 13.38 0.71 -2.85
N LEU A 55 13.62 1.79 -3.58
CA LEU A 55 13.81 1.79 -5.03
C LEU A 55 15.14 2.44 -5.38
N THR A 56 16.11 1.64 -5.83
CA THR A 56 17.39 2.16 -6.33
C THR A 56 17.27 2.47 -7.81
N LEU A 57 17.57 3.72 -8.16
CA LEU A 57 17.61 4.23 -9.52
C LEU A 57 18.86 3.75 -10.25
N ASP A 58 18.87 3.88 -11.57
CA ASP A 58 20.05 3.51 -12.37
C ASP A 58 21.25 4.44 -12.12
N SER A 59 21.01 5.64 -11.56
CA SER A 59 22.05 6.53 -11.05
C SER A 59 22.74 6.02 -9.78
N GLY A 60 22.19 4.99 -9.12
CA GLY A 60 22.63 4.50 -7.81
C GLY A 60 21.96 5.19 -6.62
N GLU A 61 21.23 6.29 -6.83
CA GLU A 61 20.42 6.92 -5.79
C GLU A 61 19.30 5.97 -5.33
N THR A 62 19.02 5.93 -4.02
CA THR A 62 17.96 5.10 -3.46
C THR A 62 16.86 5.96 -2.88
N LEU A 63 15.65 5.78 -3.42
CA LEU A 63 14.43 6.38 -2.92
C LEU A 63 13.80 5.46 -1.87
N ILE A 64 13.35 6.05 -0.76
CA ILE A 64 12.67 5.36 0.34
C ILE A 64 11.31 6.02 0.59
N GLN A 65 10.46 5.39 1.41
CA GLN A 65 9.07 5.80 1.65
C GLN A 65 8.18 5.68 0.42
N SER A 66 7.26 4.72 0.42
CA SER A 66 6.36 4.50 -0.72
C SER A 66 5.56 5.75 -1.16
N PRO A 67 5.12 6.67 -0.28
CA PRO A 67 4.52 7.92 -0.73
C PRO A 67 5.45 8.77 -1.58
N ALA A 68 6.68 9.00 -1.12
CA ALA A 68 7.65 9.82 -1.82
C ALA A 68 8.08 9.17 -3.15
N ILE A 69 8.28 7.85 -3.17
CA ILE A 69 8.62 7.11 -4.39
C ILE A 69 7.49 7.25 -5.43
N ILE A 70 6.22 7.15 -5.02
CA ILE A 70 5.10 7.21 -5.97
C ILE A 70 4.90 8.63 -6.52
N GLU A 71 5.09 9.67 -5.70
CA GLU A 71 5.08 11.06 -6.18
C GLU A 71 6.24 11.30 -7.16
N TRP A 72 7.45 10.79 -6.88
CA TRP A 72 8.56 10.84 -7.83
C TRP A 72 8.23 10.11 -9.14
N LEU A 73 7.53 8.98 -9.08
CA LEU A 73 7.06 8.28 -10.28
C LEU A 73 6.04 9.12 -11.07
N GLU A 74 5.15 9.86 -10.40
CA GLU A 74 4.23 10.79 -11.06
C GLU A 74 4.97 11.93 -11.77
N GLU A 75 6.02 12.47 -11.16
CA GLU A 75 6.84 13.53 -11.74
C GLU A 75 7.70 13.02 -12.90
N ARG A 76 8.33 11.85 -12.73
CA ARG A 76 9.28 11.30 -13.71
C ARG A 76 8.62 10.61 -14.89
N TYR A 77 7.45 10.01 -14.66
CA TYR A 77 6.66 9.24 -15.62
C TYR A 77 5.19 9.71 -15.57
N PRO A 78 4.87 10.90 -16.11
CA PRO A 78 3.54 11.50 -15.97
C PRO A 78 2.42 10.77 -16.74
N THR A 79 2.75 9.74 -17.52
CA THR A 79 1.77 8.98 -18.31
C THR A 79 2.02 7.47 -18.14
N PRO A 80 0.98 6.69 -17.78
CA PRO A 80 -0.33 7.13 -17.29
C PRO A 80 -0.23 7.86 -15.94
N ALA A 81 -1.09 8.86 -15.76
CA ALA A 81 -1.19 9.63 -14.53
C ALA A 81 -1.99 8.86 -13.47
N LEU A 82 -1.49 8.82 -12.23
CA LEU A 82 -2.19 8.25 -11.08
C LEU A 82 -2.99 9.31 -10.31
N LEU A 83 -2.78 10.59 -10.64
CA LEU A 83 -3.49 11.72 -10.07
C LEU A 83 -4.23 12.52 -11.15
N PRO A 84 -5.36 13.17 -10.81
CA PRO A 84 -6.03 14.09 -11.71
C PRO A 84 -5.17 15.35 -11.97
N ALA A 85 -5.57 16.13 -12.98
CA ALA A 85 -4.91 17.39 -13.33
C ALA A 85 -5.29 18.54 -12.38
N ASP A 86 -6.56 18.58 -11.97
CA ASP A 86 -7.11 19.64 -11.11
C ASP A 86 -6.50 19.61 -9.69
N PRO A 87 -6.00 20.74 -9.16
CA PRO A 87 -5.32 20.78 -7.86
C PRO A 87 -6.18 20.31 -6.68
N GLU A 88 -7.45 20.70 -6.64
CA GLU A 88 -8.40 20.34 -5.59
C GLU A 88 -8.72 18.83 -5.65
N ALA A 89 -8.93 18.30 -6.85
CA ALA A 89 -9.09 16.86 -7.06
C ALA A 89 -7.81 16.08 -6.64
N ARG A 90 -6.62 16.62 -6.91
CA ARG A 90 -5.35 16.02 -6.46
C ARG A 90 -5.27 15.98 -4.95
N ALA A 91 -5.69 17.05 -4.27
CA ALA A 91 -5.73 17.10 -2.81
C ALA A 91 -6.72 16.05 -2.25
N HIS A 92 -7.89 15.90 -2.88
CA HIS A 92 -8.86 14.88 -2.50
C HIS A 92 -8.31 13.44 -2.62
N VAL A 93 -7.72 13.11 -3.76
CA VAL A 93 -7.12 11.77 -3.98
C VAL A 93 -5.98 11.51 -3.00
N ARG A 94 -5.14 12.52 -2.71
CA ARG A 94 -4.10 12.40 -1.68
C ARG A 94 -4.68 12.22 -0.29
N ALA A 95 -5.80 12.86 0.05
CA ALA A 95 -6.46 12.68 1.34
C ALA A 95 -6.94 11.23 1.52
N LEU A 96 -7.58 10.64 0.50
CA LEU A 96 -7.96 9.22 0.50
C LEU A 96 -6.75 8.30 0.71
N ALA A 97 -5.66 8.55 -0.03
CA ALA A 97 -4.42 7.81 0.14
C ALA A 97 -3.83 8.01 1.55
N ALA A 98 -3.85 9.22 2.09
CA ALA A 98 -3.29 9.56 3.39
C ALA A 98 -4.04 8.91 4.56
N ILE A 99 -5.36 8.73 4.47
CA ILE A 99 -6.12 7.96 5.48
C ILE A 99 -5.47 6.59 5.68
N VAL A 100 -5.15 5.88 4.59
CA VAL A 100 -4.42 4.62 4.68
C VAL A 100 -2.95 4.84 5.06
N GLY A 101 -2.28 5.76 4.37
CA GLY A 101 -0.83 5.96 4.42
C GLY A 101 -0.29 6.50 5.73
N CYS A 102 -1.10 7.25 6.47
CA CYS A 102 -0.74 7.94 7.70
C CYS A 102 -1.48 7.35 8.91
N ASP A 103 -2.79 7.11 8.78
CA ASP A 103 -3.65 6.87 9.94
C ASP A 103 -4.00 5.38 10.15
N VAL A 104 -3.83 4.52 9.14
CA VAL A 104 -4.15 3.08 9.26
C VAL A 104 -2.90 2.22 9.20
N HIS A 105 -2.18 2.24 8.07
CA HIS A 105 -1.05 1.33 7.86
C HIS A 105 0.09 1.54 8.87
N PRO A 106 0.55 2.77 9.17
CA PRO A 106 1.69 2.97 10.07
C PRO A 106 1.49 2.44 11.48
N ILE A 107 0.26 2.46 12.00
CA ILE A 107 -0.06 1.98 13.35
C ILE A 107 -0.40 0.48 13.39
N ASN A 108 -0.57 -0.15 12.22
CA ASN A 108 -0.83 -1.58 12.07
C ASN A 108 0.35 -2.35 11.45
N ASN A 109 1.48 -1.69 11.22
CA ASN A 109 2.64 -2.34 10.61
C ASN A 109 3.37 -3.27 11.59
N ARG A 110 4.23 -4.13 11.05
CA ARG A 110 4.92 -5.17 11.80
C ARG A 110 5.67 -4.65 13.04
N ARG A 111 6.46 -3.58 12.91
CA ARG A 111 7.25 -3.05 14.05
C ARG A 111 6.36 -2.54 15.18
N ILE A 112 5.24 -1.88 14.87
CA ILE A 112 4.30 -1.41 15.90
C ILE A 112 3.63 -2.60 16.58
N LEU A 113 3.14 -3.57 15.80
CA LEU A 113 2.49 -4.75 16.36
C LEU A 113 3.47 -5.65 17.14
N GLN A 114 4.76 -5.69 16.78
CA GLN A 114 5.80 -6.37 17.56
C GLN A 114 6.05 -5.66 18.89
N THR A 115 6.13 -4.32 18.89
CA THR A 115 6.26 -3.54 20.12
C THR A 115 5.09 -3.78 21.07
N LEU A 116 3.84 -3.78 20.56
CA LEU A 116 2.65 -4.09 21.36
C LEU A 116 2.74 -5.47 22.03
N ARG A 117 3.17 -6.49 21.28
CA ARG A 117 3.37 -7.84 21.84
C ARG A 117 4.48 -7.87 22.90
N GLN A 118 5.64 -7.32 22.58
CA GLN A 118 6.86 -7.47 23.39
C GLN A 118 6.86 -6.59 24.65
N GLN A 119 6.40 -5.34 24.54
CA GLN A 119 6.47 -4.37 25.64
C GLN A 119 5.19 -4.31 26.47
N PHE A 120 4.04 -4.63 25.87
CA PHE A 120 2.74 -4.49 26.52
C PHE A 120 1.99 -5.82 26.70
N GLY A 121 2.60 -6.94 26.29
CA GLY A 121 2.01 -8.27 26.45
C GLY A 121 0.71 -8.47 25.67
N ALA A 122 0.49 -7.68 24.61
CA ALA A 122 -0.71 -7.82 23.78
C ALA A 122 -0.71 -9.21 23.11
N ASP A 123 -1.74 -10.00 23.38
CA ASP A 123 -1.96 -11.28 22.72
C ASP A 123 -2.56 -11.10 21.31
N GLU A 124 -2.79 -12.19 20.58
CA GLU A 124 -3.34 -12.12 19.24
C GLU A 124 -4.76 -11.53 19.22
N ALA A 125 -5.56 -11.73 20.27
CA ALA A 125 -6.89 -11.14 20.37
C ALA A 125 -6.81 -9.61 20.47
N ALA A 126 -5.92 -9.09 21.32
CA ALA A 126 -5.65 -7.67 21.45
C ALA A 126 -5.09 -7.05 20.16
N ILE A 127 -4.18 -7.75 19.48
CA ILE A 127 -3.63 -7.28 18.20
C ILE A 127 -4.70 -7.24 17.10
N ASN A 128 -5.56 -8.26 17.01
CA ASN A 128 -6.66 -8.28 16.05
C ASN A 128 -7.68 -7.18 16.35
N ALA A 129 -8.01 -6.95 17.63
CA ALA A 129 -8.88 -5.86 18.05
C ALA A 129 -8.29 -4.50 17.67
N TRP A 130 -7.01 -4.26 17.96
CA TRP A 130 -6.28 -3.06 17.57
C TRP A 130 -6.35 -2.80 16.06
N CYS A 131 -6.00 -3.81 15.26
CA CYS A 131 -6.04 -3.68 13.80
C CYS A 131 -7.46 -3.41 13.30
N THR A 132 -8.45 -4.12 13.85
CA THR A 132 -9.87 -3.94 13.49
C THR A 132 -10.34 -2.53 13.76
N THR A 133 -10.00 -1.96 14.92
CA THR A 133 -10.38 -0.58 15.28
C THR A 133 -9.89 0.42 14.24
N TRP A 134 -8.59 0.40 13.94
CA TRP A 134 -8.00 1.41 13.06
C TRP A 134 -8.34 1.20 11.59
N ILE A 135 -8.44 -0.05 11.14
CA ILE A 135 -8.91 -0.36 9.78
C ILE A 135 -10.35 0.09 9.61
N THR A 136 -11.21 -0.21 10.59
CA THR A 136 -12.63 0.20 10.57
C THR A 136 -12.77 1.70 10.48
N ALA A 137 -12.06 2.46 11.35
CA ALA A 137 -12.14 3.92 11.34
C ALA A 137 -11.71 4.52 9.99
N GLY A 138 -10.62 4.01 9.39
CA GLY A 138 -10.17 4.46 8.09
C GLY A 138 -11.13 4.10 6.95
N PHE A 139 -11.70 2.88 6.98
CA PHE A 139 -12.65 2.43 5.95
C PHE A 139 -14.00 3.12 6.08
N ASP A 140 -14.50 3.39 7.29
CA ASP A 140 -15.71 4.20 7.50
C ASP A 140 -15.54 5.60 6.88
N ALA A 141 -14.37 6.22 7.04
CA ALA A 141 -14.07 7.52 6.43
C ALA A 141 -13.98 7.44 4.89
N ILE A 142 -13.25 6.45 4.36
CA ILE A 142 -13.12 6.27 2.90
C ILE A 142 -14.48 5.97 2.27
N GLU A 143 -15.26 5.04 2.81
CA GLU A 143 -16.59 4.69 2.30
C GLU A 143 -17.51 5.92 2.26
N ALA A 144 -17.51 6.73 3.32
CA ALA A 144 -18.29 7.97 3.36
C ALA A 144 -17.83 9.00 2.31
N LEU A 145 -16.52 9.11 2.05
CA LEU A 145 -15.99 9.97 0.99
C LEU A 145 -16.34 9.44 -0.41
N LEU A 146 -16.25 8.13 -0.64
CA LEU A 146 -16.65 7.49 -1.89
C LEU A 146 -18.15 7.65 -2.17
N ALA A 147 -18.99 7.66 -1.14
CA ALA A 147 -20.42 7.87 -1.28
C ALA A 147 -20.81 9.32 -1.62
N ARG A 148 -19.96 10.30 -1.27
CA ARG A 148 -20.18 11.72 -1.58
C ARG A 148 -19.84 12.08 -3.02
N ASP A 149 -18.94 11.33 -3.65
CA ASP A 149 -18.59 11.53 -5.06
C ASP A 149 -19.53 10.72 -5.97
N GLY A 150 -20.63 11.34 -6.40
CA GLY A 150 -21.57 10.74 -7.36
C GLY A 150 -21.04 10.65 -8.80
N THR A 151 -19.83 11.16 -9.07
CA THR A 151 -19.24 11.21 -10.42
C THR A 151 -18.16 10.15 -10.66
N ARG A 152 -17.69 9.50 -9.58
CA ARG A 152 -16.72 8.41 -9.69
C ARG A 152 -17.28 7.23 -10.47
N GLY A 153 -16.40 6.55 -11.21
CA GLY A 153 -16.66 5.24 -11.78
C GLY A 153 -16.41 4.14 -10.74
N SER A 154 -15.88 3.01 -11.19
CA SER A 154 -15.62 1.84 -10.33
C SER A 154 -14.40 1.97 -9.41
N PHE A 155 -13.70 3.12 -9.40
CA PHE A 155 -12.47 3.36 -8.65
C PHE A 155 -12.69 4.39 -7.53
N CYS A 156 -11.69 4.57 -6.67
CA CYS A 156 -11.73 5.54 -5.57
C CYS A 156 -12.03 6.97 -6.04
N PHE A 157 -11.57 7.34 -7.24
CA PHE A 157 -11.84 8.63 -7.86
C PHE A 157 -11.81 8.51 -9.39
N GLY A 158 -12.66 9.27 -10.08
CA GLY A 158 -12.67 9.28 -11.55
C GLY A 158 -13.01 7.93 -12.18
N LYS A 159 -12.58 7.69 -13.42
CA LYS A 159 -12.96 6.51 -14.24
C LYS A 159 -11.82 5.52 -14.50
N ALA A 160 -10.65 5.73 -13.91
CA ALA A 160 -9.46 4.90 -14.04
C ALA A 160 -8.78 4.76 -12.66
N PRO A 161 -8.02 3.68 -12.41
CA PRO A 161 -7.33 3.52 -11.13
C PRO A 161 -6.26 4.61 -10.94
N GLY A 162 -6.16 5.13 -9.73
CA GLY A 162 -5.20 6.16 -9.36
C GLY A 162 -4.53 5.92 -8.01
N LEU A 163 -3.94 6.98 -7.47
CA LEU A 163 -3.16 6.94 -6.23
C LEU A 163 -3.98 6.42 -5.04
N ALA A 164 -5.27 6.79 -4.93
CA ALA A 164 -6.12 6.30 -3.85
C ALA A 164 -6.33 4.77 -3.93
N ASP A 165 -6.55 4.20 -5.11
CA ASP A 165 -6.70 2.76 -5.32
C ASP A 165 -5.40 2.01 -5.00
N VAL A 166 -4.26 2.55 -5.44
CA VAL A 166 -2.91 2.07 -5.13
C VAL A 166 -2.69 1.91 -3.62
N TYR A 167 -3.31 2.77 -2.80
CA TYR A 167 -3.25 2.69 -1.33
C TYR A 167 -4.30 1.76 -0.74
N LEU A 168 -5.53 1.80 -1.25
CA LEU A 168 -6.67 1.06 -0.70
C LEU A 168 -6.51 -0.45 -0.87
N ILE A 169 -6.11 -0.94 -2.06
CA ILE A 169 -6.05 -2.38 -2.34
C ILE A 169 -5.10 -3.14 -1.39
N PRO A 170 -3.86 -2.68 -1.13
CA PRO A 170 -3.00 -3.30 -0.12
C PRO A 170 -3.57 -3.26 1.30
N GLN A 171 -4.38 -2.26 1.63
CA GLN A 171 -5.01 -2.15 2.95
C GLN A 171 -6.16 -3.15 3.11
N LEU A 172 -6.89 -3.46 2.03
CA LEU A 172 -7.89 -4.53 2.01
C LEU A 172 -7.26 -5.90 2.23
N GLU A 173 -6.09 -6.18 1.65
CA GLU A 173 -5.32 -7.40 1.96
C GLU A 173 -4.97 -7.49 3.45
N SER A 174 -4.58 -6.37 4.06
CA SER A 174 -4.32 -6.34 5.50
C SER A 174 -5.61 -6.54 6.32
N ALA A 175 -6.74 -6.00 5.88
CA ALA A 175 -8.04 -6.18 6.53
C ALA A 175 -8.46 -7.66 6.54
N ARG A 176 -8.36 -8.35 5.38
CA ARG A 176 -8.63 -9.80 5.28
C ARG A 176 -7.73 -10.61 6.21
N ARG A 177 -6.43 -10.26 6.27
CA ARG A 177 -5.48 -10.93 7.17
C ARG A 177 -5.86 -10.84 8.65
N PHE A 178 -6.42 -9.71 9.08
CA PHE A 178 -6.83 -9.49 10.47
C PHE A 178 -8.31 -9.86 10.72
N GLY A 179 -8.99 -10.48 9.75
CA GLY A 179 -10.36 -10.95 9.91
C GLY A 179 -11.40 -9.83 9.98
N VAL A 180 -11.10 -8.64 9.44
CA VAL A 180 -12.06 -7.53 9.41
C VAL A 180 -13.15 -7.83 8.37
N ASP A 181 -14.42 -7.73 8.78
CA ASP A 181 -15.56 -7.93 7.90
C ASP A 181 -15.71 -6.78 6.89
N LEU A 182 -15.44 -7.07 5.62
CA LEU A 182 -15.51 -6.11 4.53
C LEU A 182 -16.93 -5.86 4.02
N ALA A 183 -17.92 -6.69 4.39
CA ALA A 183 -19.31 -6.53 3.95
C ALA A 183 -19.93 -5.19 4.40
N ARG A 184 -19.33 -4.55 5.40
CA ARG A 184 -19.70 -3.22 5.91
C ARG A 184 -19.47 -2.08 4.90
N TRP A 185 -18.58 -2.26 3.93
CA TRP A 185 -18.17 -1.20 2.99
C TRP A 185 -18.37 -1.66 1.53
N PRO A 186 -19.60 -1.60 1.02
CA PRO A 186 -19.92 -2.07 -0.33
C PRO A 186 -19.21 -1.26 -1.43
N LEU A 187 -18.99 0.04 -1.28
CA LEU A 187 -18.30 0.85 -2.29
C LEU A 187 -16.81 0.50 -2.34
N ILE A 188 -16.16 0.37 -1.18
CA ILE A 188 -14.78 -0.14 -1.09
C ILE A 188 -14.68 -1.55 -1.71
N SER A 189 -15.64 -2.43 -1.43
CA SER A 189 -15.67 -3.79 -2.01
C SER A 189 -15.85 -3.77 -3.54
N ALA A 190 -16.62 -2.81 -4.07
CA ALA A 190 -16.74 -2.63 -5.51
C ALA A 190 -15.43 -2.12 -6.15
N VAL A 191 -14.70 -1.22 -5.47
CA VAL A 191 -13.37 -0.75 -5.90
C VAL A 191 -12.37 -1.91 -5.91
N ASP A 192 -12.39 -2.75 -4.88
CA ASP A 192 -11.57 -3.95 -4.78
C ASP A 192 -11.76 -4.90 -5.96
N ALA A 193 -13.02 -5.20 -6.29
CA ALA A 193 -13.37 -6.05 -7.43
C ALA A 193 -12.92 -5.44 -8.76
N ALA A 194 -13.13 -4.13 -8.95
CA ALA A 194 -12.74 -3.43 -10.17
C ALA A 194 -11.22 -3.39 -10.36
N CYS A 195 -10.46 -3.10 -9.30
CA CYS A 195 -9.01 -3.08 -9.35
C CYS A 195 -8.43 -4.48 -9.57
N SER A 196 -8.94 -5.49 -8.86
CA SER A 196 -8.44 -6.87 -8.94
C SER A 196 -8.61 -7.49 -10.33
N ALA A 197 -9.57 -7.02 -11.13
CA ALA A 197 -9.76 -7.45 -12.52
C ALA A 197 -8.68 -6.90 -13.48
N LEU A 198 -7.88 -5.91 -13.06
CA LEU A 198 -6.84 -5.30 -13.88
C LEU A 198 -5.50 -6.06 -13.71
N PRO A 199 -4.78 -6.36 -14.82
CA PRO A 199 -3.49 -7.05 -14.76
C PRO A 199 -2.47 -6.38 -13.83
N ALA A 200 -2.45 -5.05 -13.79
CA ALA A 200 -1.50 -4.30 -12.96
C ALA A 200 -1.64 -4.58 -11.46
N PHE A 201 -2.86 -4.81 -10.98
CA PHE A 201 -3.13 -5.16 -9.58
C PHE A 201 -2.98 -6.66 -9.35
N ALA A 202 -3.51 -7.50 -10.24
CA ALA A 202 -3.41 -8.95 -10.13
C ALA A 202 -1.94 -9.43 -10.07
N GLN A 203 -1.07 -8.87 -10.91
CA GLN A 203 0.36 -9.20 -10.92
C GLN A 203 1.13 -8.61 -9.72
N ALA A 204 0.60 -7.57 -9.07
CA ALA A 204 1.22 -6.97 -7.88
C ALA A 204 0.82 -7.70 -6.57
N ALA A 205 -0.20 -8.55 -6.64
CA ALA A 205 -0.78 -9.25 -5.50
C ALA A 205 0.28 -10.04 -4.72
N PRO A 206 0.17 -10.14 -3.38
CA PRO A 206 1.19 -10.78 -2.55
C PRO A 206 1.56 -12.20 -2.99
N LEU A 207 0.59 -13.04 -3.34
CA LEU A 207 0.83 -14.43 -3.72
C LEU A 207 1.34 -14.59 -5.16
N ALA A 208 1.37 -13.52 -5.95
CA ALA A 208 1.93 -13.53 -7.30
C ALA A 208 3.43 -13.16 -7.34
N GLN A 209 4.06 -12.93 -6.17
CA GLN A 209 5.46 -12.51 -6.09
C GLN A 209 6.41 -13.72 -5.95
N PRO A 210 7.65 -13.62 -6.45
CA PRO A 210 8.60 -14.73 -6.46
C PRO A 210 9.02 -15.24 -5.07
N ASP A 211 8.90 -14.40 -4.03
CA ASP A 211 9.21 -14.73 -2.63
C ASP A 211 7.98 -15.18 -1.81
N ALA A 212 6.81 -15.36 -2.46
CA ALA A 212 5.64 -15.93 -1.81
C ALA A 212 5.82 -17.44 -1.53
N PRO A 213 5.26 -17.98 -0.42
CA PRO A 213 5.21 -19.42 -0.19
C PRO A 213 4.52 -20.16 -1.35
N GLN A 214 5.12 -21.27 -1.79
CA GLN A 214 4.54 -22.19 -2.77
C GLN A 214 3.55 -23.16 -2.11
#